data_AF-A0A7W7Y3S7-F1
#
_entry.id   AF-A0A7W7Y3S7-F1
#
_cell.length_a   1.000
_cell.length_b   1.000
_cell.length_c   1.000
_cell.angle_alpha   90.00
_cell.angle_beta   90.00
_cell.angle_gamma   90.00
#
_symmetry.space_group_name_H-M   'P 1'
#
loop_
_entity.id
_entity.type
_entity.pdbx_description
1 polymer ?
#
loop_
_entity_poly.entity_id
_entity_poly.type
_entity_poly.pdbx_seq_one_letter_code
_entity_poly.pdbx_strand_id
1 'polypeptide(L)' 'MGRITAIADIFDALTSERPYKEAWSIDAAMELIREEAGEGLDPRLAGLFLGLRSEVEGIKEKFADN' A
#
# COMPACT_ATOMS: atom_id res chain seq x y z
N MET A 1 -18.38 -0.34 4.69
CA MET A 1 -17.32 0.43 4.02
C MET A 1 -16.00 -0.01 4.65
N GLY A 2 -14.91 -0.26 3.90
CA GLY A 2 -13.59 -0.31 4.57
C GLY A 2 -12.65 -1.48 4.32
N ARG A 3 -12.85 -2.38 3.33
CA ARG A 3 -11.81 -3.40 3.01
C ARG A 3 -10.82 -2.93 1.96
N ILE A 4 -11.33 -2.35 0.87
CA ILE A 4 -10.50 -1.78 -0.19
C ILE A 4 -9.74 -0.56 0.33
N THR A 5 -10.44 0.33 1.03
CA THR A 5 -9.81 1.54 1.60
C THR A 5 -8.80 1.19 2.69
N ALA A 6 -9.01 0.14 3.49
CA ALA A 6 -8.00 -0.27 4.49
C ALA A 6 -6.66 -0.66 3.85
N ILE A 7 -6.68 -1.39 2.73
CA ILE A 7 -5.45 -1.74 2.00
C ILE A 7 -4.76 -0.46 1.47
N ALA A 8 -5.55 0.43 0.86
CA ALA A 8 -5.04 1.70 0.34
C ALA A 8 -4.47 2.60 1.46
N ASP A 9 -5.16 2.72 2.60
CA ASP A 9 -4.74 3.52 3.75
C ASP A 9 -3.45 2.97 4.37
N ILE A 10 -3.32 1.63 4.48
CA ILE A 10 -2.08 1.00 4.95
C ILE A 10 -0.93 1.29 3.99
N PHE A 11 -1.14 1.08 2.69
CA PHE A 11 -0.11 1.36 1.68
C PHE A 11 0.35 2.83 1.71
N ASP A 12 -0.61 3.76 1.71
CA ASP A 12 -0.33 5.20 1.75
C ASP A 12 0.39 5.58 3.05
N ALA A 13 -0.09 5.09 4.20
CA ALA A 13 0.53 5.39 5.49
C ALA A 13 1.98 4.86 5.63
N LEU A 14 2.32 3.77 4.95
CA LEU A 14 3.68 3.22 4.94
C LEU A 14 4.59 3.97 3.97
N THR A 15 4.06 4.36 2.81
CA THR A 15 4.87 4.84 1.69
C THR A 15 4.92 6.36 1.57
N SER A 16 4.16 7.08 2.39
CA SER A 16 4.18 8.55 2.50
C SER A 16 5.16 9.01 3.56
N GLU A 17 6.00 10.00 3.22
CA GLU A 17 6.98 10.59 4.14
C GLU A 17 6.26 11.43 5.20
N ARG A 18 6.69 11.31 6.46
CA ARG A 18 6.16 12.09 7.58
C ARG A 18 7.34 12.75 8.30
N PRO A 19 7.15 13.93 8.94
CA PRO A 19 8.25 14.68 9.58
C PRO A 19 9.10 13.90 10.61
N TYR A 20 8.58 12.76 11.07
CA TYR A 20 9.20 11.92 12.10
C TYR A 20 9.39 10.46 11.66
N LYS A 21 9.13 10.12 10.39
CA LYS A 21 9.24 8.75 9.88
C LYS A 21 9.54 8.77 8.38
N GLU A 22 10.66 8.18 8.02
CA GLU A 22 11.01 7.94 6.62
C GLU A 22 9.96 7.03 5.96
N ALA A 23 9.61 7.38 4.71
CA ALA A 23 8.74 6.55 3.89
C ALA A 23 9.37 5.17 3.67
N TRP A 24 8.56 4.12 3.77
CA TRP A 24 9.00 2.79 3.38
C TRP A 24 9.14 2.70 1.87
N SER A 25 10.02 1.81 1.41
CA SER A 25 10.04 1.43 -0.01
C SER A 25 8.73 0.77 -0.39
N ILE A 26 8.36 0.91 -1.68
CA ILE A 26 7.14 0.28 -2.20
C ILE A 26 7.23 -1.24 -2.06
N ASP A 27 8.40 -1.83 -2.29
CA ASP A 27 8.63 -3.27 -2.08
C ASP A 27 8.32 -3.70 -0.65
N ALA A 28 8.81 -2.95 0.36
CA ALA A 28 8.57 -3.28 1.76
C ALA A 28 7.08 -3.15 2.14
N ALA A 29 6.40 -2.12 1.63
CA ALA A 29 4.97 -1.95 1.87
C ALA A 29 4.13 -3.04 1.20
N MET A 30 4.49 -3.44 -0.03
CA MET A 30 3.82 -4.54 -0.75
C MET A 30 4.05 -5.88 -0.06
N GLU A 31 5.24 -6.13 0.47
CA GLU A 31 5.51 -7.38 1.20
C GLU A 31 4.71 -7.45 2.50
N LEU A 32 4.59 -6.35 3.26
CA LEU A 32 3.73 -6.33 4.44
C LEU A 32 2.26 -6.61 4.09
N ILE A 33 1.75 -6.05 2.98
CA ILE A 33 0.38 -6.31 2.53
C ILE A 33 0.19 -7.79 2.16
N ARG A 34 1.22 -8.44 1.62
CA ARG A 34 1.22 -9.88 1.35
C ARG A 34 1.20 -10.69 2.65
N GLU A 35 2.00 -10.32 3.64
CA GLU A 35 2.06 -10.99 4.94
C GLU A 35 0.74 -10.89 5.70
N GLU A 36 0.10 -9.72 5.68
CA GLU A 36 -1.19 -9.46 6.34
C GLU A 36 -2.40 -10.08 5.60
N ALA A 37 -2.18 -10.63 4.40
CA ALA A 37 -3.23 -11.23 3.58
C ALA A 37 -3.75 -12.53 4.22
N GLY A 38 -4.98 -12.51 4.72
CA GLY A 38 -5.60 -13.64 5.41
C GLY A 38 -5.56 -13.56 6.93
N GLU A 39 -4.78 -12.64 7.50
CA GLU A 39 -4.76 -12.36 8.95
C GLU A 39 -5.59 -11.10 9.26
N GLY A 40 -5.14 -9.95 8.77
CA GLY A 40 -5.81 -8.65 8.94
C GLY A 40 -6.50 -8.14 7.66
N LEU A 41 -6.07 -8.62 6.49
CA LEU A 41 -6.57 -8.20 5.19
C LEU A 41 -7.31 -9.31 4.45
N ASP A 42 -8.31 -8.94 3.67
CA ASP A 42 -9.03 -9.87 2.79
C ASP A 42 -8.05 -10.38 1.72
N PRO A 43 -7.70 -11.68 1.70
CA PRO A 43 -6.61 -12.19 0.87
C PRO A 43 -6.89 -12.05 -0.62
N ARG A 44 -8.17 -12.05 -1.02
CA ARG A 44 -8.56 -11.80 -2.41
C ARG A 44 -8.30 -10.35 -2.80
N LEU A 45 -8.64 -9.40 -1.94
CA LEU A 45 -8.42 -7.99 -2.22
C LEU A 45 -6.94 -7.61 -2.14
N ALA A 46 -6.20 -8.15 -1.17
CA ALA A 46 -4.75 -8.00 -1.09
C ALA A 46 -4.08 -8.54 -2.36
N GLY A 47 -4.46 -9.73 -2.82
CA GLY A 47 -3.96 -10.30 -4.07
C GLY A 47 -4.25 -9.42 -5.30
N LEU A 48 -5.44 -8.85 -5.40
CA LEU A 48 -5.79 -7.90 -6.47
C LEU A 48 -4.93 -6.63 -6.40
N PHE A 49 -4.75 -6.06 -5.20
CA PHE A 49 -3.93 -4.87 -5.01
C PHE A 49 -2.47 -5.11 -5.39
N LEU A 50 -1.89 -6.24 -4.96
CA LEU A 50 -0.53 -6.64 -5.33
C LEU A 50 -0.37 -6.84 -6.85
N GLY A 51 -1.43 -7.29 -7.54
CA GLY A 51 -1.46 -7.43 -8.99
C GLY A 51 -1.50 -6.08 -9.74
N LEU A 52 -1.94 -5.01 -9.09
CA LEU A 52 -2.01 -3.64 -9.63
C LEU A 52 -0.77 -2.81 -9.28
N ARG A 53 0.36 -3.47 -8.97
CA ARG A 53 1.59 -2.81 -8.50
C ARG A 53 2.02 -1.65 -9.40
N SER A 54 2.08 -1.88 -10.72
CA SER A 54 2.57 -0.86 -11.66
C SER A 54 1.67 0.37 -11.69
N GLU A 55 0.35 0.17 -11.61
CA GLU A 55 -0.63 1.25 -11.56
C GLU A 55 -0.56 2.03 -10.25
N VAL A 56 -0.42 1.31 -9.12
CA VAL A 56 -0.28 1.93 -7.79
C VAL A 56 1.00 2.75 -7.70
N GLU A 57 2.12 2.23 -8.21
CA GLU A 57 3.40 2.95 -8.30
C GLU A 57 3.26 4.22 -9.14
N GLY A 58 2.69 4.11 -10.35
CA GLY A 58 2.49 5.26 -11.22
C GLY A 58 1.54 6.32 -10.65
N ILE A 59 0.51 5.90 -9.92
CA ILE A 59 -0.36 6.82 -9.17
C ILE A 59 0.44 7.51 -8.06
N LYS A 60 1.18 6.76 -7.26
CA LYS A 60 1.96 7.33 -6.16
C LYS A 60 2.98 8.34 -6.68
N GLU A 61 3.73 8.05 -7.73
CA GLU A 61 4.66 8.98 -8.34
C GLU A 61 3.97 10.25 -8.86
N LYS A 62 2.78 10.11 -9.45
CA LYS A 62 2.01 11.24 -9.98
C LYS A 62 1.49 12.18 -8.89
N PHE A 63 1.23 11.68 -7.69
CA PHE A 63 0.69 12.43 -6.56
C PHE A 63 1.71 12.64 -5.42
N ALA A 64 2.95 12.18 -5.60
CA ALA A 64 4.07 12.57 -4.76
C ALA A 64 4.39 14.04 -5.08
N ASP A 65 3.62 14.96 -4.49
CA ASP A 65 3.79 16.39 -4.67
C ASP A 65 5.20 16.82 -4.23
N ASN A 66 5.77 17.68 -5.07
CA ASN A 66 7.09 18.33 -4.97
C ASN A 66 7.14 19.39 -3.87
#